data_AF-A0A0S8DK69-F1
#
_entry.id   AF-A0A0S8DK69-F1
#
_cell.length_a   1.000
_cell.length_b   1.000
_cell.length_c   1.000
_cell.angle_alpha   90.00
_cell.angle_beta   90.00
_cell.angle_gamma   90.00
#
_symmetry.space_group_name_H-M   'P 1'
#
loop_
_entity.id
_entity.type
_entity.pdbx_description
1 polymer ?
#
loop_
_entity_poly.entity_id
_entity_poly.type
_entity_poly.pdbx_seq_one_letter_code
_entity_poly.pdbx_strand_id
1 'polypeptide(L)'
;MDINNKHELCSICKKEYTSIYTEASPGVKIYVCNHCLETAKENFIFICLNCGKTYLRPKKMLIEKISNFELKQAYILCEDMQIIQGIDMCIECDPEGILNYMEVQTTAEC
;
A
#
# COMPACT_ATOMS: atom_id res chain seq x y z
N MET A 1 -5.78 30.39 -17.00
CA MET A 1 -5.04 29.32 -16.30
C MET A 1 -6.06 28.58 -15.48
N ASP A 2 -6.69 27.55 -16.06
CA ASP A 2 -7.67 26.74 -15.36
C ASP A 2 -6.95 25.85 -14.36
N ILE A 3 -6.92 26.30 -13.10
CA ILE A 3 -6.53 25.47 -11.98
C ILE A 3 -7.69 24.47 -11.80
N ASN A 4 -7.61 23.35 -12.53
CA ASN A 4 -8.50 22.21 -12.37
C ASN A 4 -8.35 21.65 -10.95
N ASN A 5 -9.04 22.26 -9.98
CA ASN A 5 -9.24 21.74 -8.64
C ASN A 5 -10.26 20.58 -8.71
N LYS A 6 -9.93 19.56 -9.51
CA LYS A 6 -10.75 18.36 -9.63
C LYS A 6 -10.51 17.52 -8.39
N HIS A 7 -11.47 17.58 -7.47
CA HIS A 7 -11.50 16.72 -6.31
C HIS A 7 -12.07 15.37 -6.75
N GLU A 8 -11.37 14.29 -6.44
CA GLU A 8 -11.81 12.92 -6.70
C GLU A 8 -11.95 12.16 -5.38
N LEU A 9 -12.67 11.06 -5.40
CA LEU A 9 -12.89 10.25 -4.21
C LEU A 9 -11.58 9.57 -3.79
N CYS A 10 -11.26 9.62 -2.50
CA CYS A 10 -10.07 8.98 -1.93
C CYS A 10 -10.02 7.50 -2.30
N SER A 11 -8.92 7.08 -2.90
CA SER A 11 -8.68 5.73 -3.38
C SER A 11 -8.63 4.70 -2.25
N ILE A 12 -8.39 5.13 -1.01
CA ILE A 12 -8.28 4.26 0.17
C ILE A 12 -9.64 4.10 0.88
N CYS A 13 -10.19 5.20 1.41
CA CYS A 13 -11.41 5.12 2.23
C CYS A 13 -12.70 5.12 1.42
N LYS A 14 -12.67 5.59 0.16
CA LYS A 14 -13.84 5.78 -0.70
C LYS A 14 -14.96 6.63 -0.07
N LYS A 15 -14.61 7.54 0.86
CA LYS A 15 -15.57 8.36 1.64
C LYS A 15 -15.38 9.86 1.41
N GLU A 16 -14.15 10.32 1.37
CA GLU A 16 -13.81 11.74 1.28
C GLU A 16 -13.32 12.09 -0.12
N TYR A 17 -13.69 13.28 -0.60
CA TYR A 17 -13.11 13.87 -1.80
C TYR A 17 -11.82 14.61 -1.46
N THR A 18 -10.83 14.50 -2.32
CA THR A 18 -9.49 15.09 -2.12
C THR A 18 -8.90 15.53 -3.45
N SER A 19 -8.07 16.57 -3.41
CA SER A 19 -7.24 17.02 -4.52
C SER A 19 -5.80 16.50 -4.42
N ILE A 20 -5.44 15.85 -3.30
CA ILE A 20 -4.11 15.28 -3.09
C ILE A 20 -4.04 13.95 -3.85
N TYR A 21 -3.15 13.86 -4.82
CA TYR A 21 -2.95 12.65 -5.61
C TYR A 21 -1.50 12.42 -5.99
N THR A 22 -1.20 11.19 -6.36
CA THR A 22 0.02 10.78 -7.05
C THR A 22 -0.32 9.88 -8.22
N GLU A 23 0.58 9.76 -9.20
CA GLU A 23 0.44 8.78 -10.29
C GLU A 23 1.23 7.52 -9.93
N ALA A 24 0.53 6.39 -9.80
CA ALA A 24 1.18 5.09 -9.55
C ALA A 24 1.75 4.47 -10.83
N SER A 25 1.10 4.76 -11.96
CA SER A 25 1.58 4.48 -13.31
C SER A 25 0.99 5.54 -14.25
N PRO A 26 1.50 5.69 -15.49
CA PRO A 26 1.01 6.69 -16.43
C PRO A 26 -0.51 6.60 -16.60
N GLY A 27 -1.23 7.66 -16.18
CA GLY A 27 -2.69 7.73 -16.26
C GLY A 27 -3.45 7.09 -15.08
N VAL A 28 -2.78 6.39 -14.16
CA VAL A 28 -3.39 5.81 -12.96
C VAL A 28 -3.11 6.70 -11.75
N LYS A 29 -4.08 7.56 -11.42
CA LYS A 29 -4.02 8.46 -10.27
C LYS A 29 -4.58 7.81 -9.00
N ILE A 30 -3.81 7.89 -7.93
CA ILE A 30 -4.23 7.52 -6.59
C ILE A 30 -4.50 8.81 -5.81
N TYR A 31 -5.76 9.03 -5.47
CA TYR A 31 -6.20 10.16 -4.64
C TYR A 31 -6.21 9.75 -3.17
N VAL A 32 -5.67 10.59 -2.29
CA VAL A 32 -5.56 10.27 -0.87
C VAL A 32 -6.05 11.44 -0.01
N CYS A 33 -6.99 11.21 0.89
CA CYS A 33 -7.44 12.24 1.81
C CYS A 33 -6.49 12.37 3.02
N ASN A 34 -6.54 13.50 3.72
CA ASN A 34 -5.68 13.76 4.89
C ASN A 34 -5.83 12.68 5.96
N HIS A 35 -7.05 12.18 6.21
CA HIS A 35 -7.27 11.10 7.17
C HIS A 35 -6.51 9.82 6.82
N CYS A 36 -6.48 9.45 5.53
CA CYS A 36 -5.72 8.28 5.08
C CYS A 36 -4.21 8.51 5.09
N LEU A 37 -3.73 9.73 4.84
CA LEU A 37 -2.31 10.09 5.02
C LEU A 37 -1.89 9.95 6.48
N GLU A 38 -2.70 10.43 7.42
CA GLU A 38 -2.43 10.27 8.86
C GLU A 38 -2.45 8.79 9.26
N THR A 39 -3.40 8.01 8.72
CA THR A 39 -3.46 6.56 8.95
C THR A 39 -2.20 5.83 8.46
N ALA A 40 -1.56 6.32 7.38
CA ALA A 40 -0.33 5.76 6.83
C ALA A 40 0.91 5.94 7.72
N LYS A 41 0.85 6.79 8.76
CA LYS A 41 1.92 6.89 9.77
C LYS A 41 2.02 5.60 10.57
N GLU A 42 0.87 5.07 11.00
CA GLU A 42 0.80 3.87 11.85
C GLU A 42 0.61 2.57 11.05
N ASN A 43 0.31 2.66 9.75
CA ASN A 43 -0.03 1.51 8.92
C ASN A 43 0.75 1.51 7.60
N PHE A 44 1.16 0.33 7.17
CA PHE A 44 1.41 0.08 5.75
C PHE A 44 0.08 -0.02 5.02
N ILE A 45 -0.09 0.79 3.99
CA ILE A 45 -1.30 0.80 3.16
C ILE A 45 -0.94 0.28 1.77
N PHE A 46 -1.59 -0.79 1.34
CA PHE A 46 -1.43 -1.38 0.01
C PHE A 46 -2.69 -1.20 -0.81
N ILE A 47 -2.58 -0.70 -2.03
CA ILE A 47 -3.70 -0.49 -2.95
C ILE A 47 -3.48 -1.36 -4.18
N CYS A 48 -4.42 -2.26 -4.47
CA CYS A 48 -4.41 -3.04 -5.70
C CYS A 48 -4.73 -2.12 -6.89
N LEU A 49 -3.82 -2.04 -7.85
CA LEU A 49 -4.01 -1.21 -9.05
C LEU A 49 -5.01 -1.82 -10.04
N ASN A 50 -5.27 -3.14 -9.95
CA ASN A 50 -6.27 -3.81 -10.77
C ASN A 50 -7.72 -3.58 -10.29
N CYS A 51 -8.01 -3.80 -9.00
CA CYS A 51 -9.38 -3.73 -8.47
C CYS A 51 -9.63 -2.57 -7.49
N GLY A 52 -8.62 -1.79 -7.13
CA GLY A 52 -8.72 -0.66 -6.21
C GLY A 52 -8.93 -1.05 -4.74
N LYS A 53 -8.86 -2.34 -4.39
CA LYS A 53 -8.95 -2.79 -2.99
C LYS A 53 -7.75 -2.31 -2.19
N THR A 54 -8.02 -1.95 -0.93
CA THR A 54 -7.00 -1.44 -0.03
C THR A 54 -6.83 -2.35 1.18
N TYR A 55 -5.59 -2.63 1.54
CA TYR A 55 -5.22 -3.42 2.71
C TYR A 55 -4.41 -2.56 3.67
N LEU A 56 -4.80 -2.56 4.95
CA LEU A 56 -4.12 -1.83 6.01
C LEU A 56 -3.46 -2.84 6.95
N ARG A 57 -2.18 -2.63 7.23
CA ARG A 57 -1.40 -3.45 8.16
C ARG A 57 -0.69 -2.55 9.18
N PRO A 58 -0.98 -2.69 10.49
CA PRO A 58 -0.28 -1.92 11.52
C PRO A 58 1.23 -2.18 11.47
N LYS A 59 2.04 -1.13 11.43
CA LYS A 59 3.49 -1.24 11.29
C LYS A 59 4.11 -2.01 12.45
N LYS A 60 3.71 -1.69 13.68
CA LYS A 60 4.19 -2.34 14.92
C LYS A 60 4.01 -3.85 14.88
N MET A 61 2.83 -4.31 14.48
CA MET A 61 2.51 -5.74 14.38
C MET A 61 3.37 -6.46 13.34
N LEU A 62 3.72 -5.79 12.23
CA LEU A 62 4.60 -6.36 11.22
C LEU A 62 6.04 -6.43 11.74
N ILE A 63 6.55 -5.33 12.29
CA ILE A 63 7.92 -5.21 12.83
C ILE A 63 8.18 -6.25 13.94
N GLU A 64 7.19 -6.51 14.80
CA GLU A 64 7.28 -7.52 15.86
C GLU A 64 7.42 -8.95 15.31
N LYS A 65 6.86 -9.23 14.13
CA LYS A 65 6.85 -10.57 13.51
C LYS A 65 8.03 -10.85 12.59
N ILE A 66 8.80 -9.83 12.20
CA ILE A 66 9.96 -10.01 11.33
C ILE A 66 11.11 -10.66 12.13
N SER A 67 11.53 -11.85 11.72
CA SER A 67 12.66 -12.59 12.29
C SER A 67 14.01 -12.14 11.71
N ASN A 68 14.04 -11.71 10.45
CA ASN A 68 15.25 -11.22 9.80
C ASN A 68 15.64 -9.85 10.36
N PHE A 69 16.84 -9.77 10.96
CA PHE A 69 17.32 -8.55 11.63
C PHE A 69 17.46 -7.35 10.68
N GLU A 70 18.07 -7.53 9.51
CA GLU A 70 18.29 -6.45 8.55
C GLU A 70 16.97 -5.90 8.02
N LEU A 71 16.03 -6.79 7.69
CA LEU A 71 14.68 -6.43 7.28
C LEU A 71 13.95 -5.67 8.39
N LYS A 72 14.04 -6.14 9.63
CA LYS A 72 13.43 -5.48 10.78
C LYS A 72 13.97 -4.06 10.96
N GLN A 73 15.29 -3.88 10.85
CA GLN A 73 15.92 -2.56 10.95
C GLN A 73 15.46 -1.63 9.82
N ALA A 74 15.38 -2.13 8.58
CA ALA A 74 14.87 -1.34 7.46
C ALA A 74 13.42 -0.89 7.69
N TYR A 75 12.58 -1.75 8.26
CA TYR A 75 11.20 -1.40 8.57
C TYR A 75 11.07 -0.40 9.72
N ILE A 76 11.92 -0.49 10.75
CA ILE A 76 11.97 0.49 11.85
C ILE A 76 12.38 1.88 11.31
N LEU A 77 13.34 1.95 10.40
CA LEU A 77 13.75 3.23 9.77
C LEU A 77 12.62 3.90 8.98
N CYS A 78 11.63 3.13 8.54
CA CYS A 78 10.46 3.60 7.81
C CYS A 78 9.21 3.78 8.70
N GLU A 79 9.32 3.57 10.02
CA GLU A 79 8.17 3.58 10.94
C GLU A 79 7.45 4.92 10.93
N ASP A 80 8.17 6.04 10.86
CA ASP A 80 7.58 7.39 10.83
C ASP A 80 7.17 7.85 9.41
N MET A 81 7.48 7.08 8.36
CA MET A 81 7.21 7.49 6.97
C MET A 81 5.77 7.17 6.55
N GLN A 82 5.11 8.11 5.87
CA GLN A 82 3.77 7.87 5.29
C GLN A 82 3.89 7.09 3.98
N ILE A 83 3.94 5.76 4.07
CA ILE A 83 4.12 4.87 2.91
C ILE A 83 2.78 4.29 2.48
N ILE A 84 2.39 4.60 1.25
CA ILE A 84 1.26 4.01 0.54
C ILE A 84 1.82 3.36 -0.72
N GLN A 85 1.61 2.06 -0.88
CA GLN A 85 2.17 1.28 -1.97
C GLN A 85 1.07 0.77 -2.90
N GLY A 86 1.24 1.01 -4.21
CA GLY A 86 0.50 0.30 -5.24
C GLY A 86 1.04 -1.12 -5.40
N ILE A 87 0.15 -2.11 -5.45
CA ILE A 87 0.48 -3.49 -5.85
C ILE A 87 -0.27 -3.82 -7.13
N ASP A 88 0.37 -4.51 -8.06
CA ASP A 88 -0.22 -4.78 -9.38
C ASP A 88 -1.51 -5.59 -9.23
N MET A 89 -1.45 -6.69 -8.47
CA MET A 89 -2.59 -7.54 -8.16
C MET A 89 -2.62 -7.93 -6.69
N CYS A 90 -3.84 -8.07 -6.14
CA CYS A 90 -4.05 -8.59 -4.79
C CYS A 90 -4.47 -10.07 -4.83
N ILE A 91 -4.49 -10.71 -3.66
CA ILE A 91 -4.90 -12.12 -3.50
C ILE A 91 -6.28 -12.44 -4.08
N GLU A 92 -7.16 -11.44 -4.15
CA GLU A 92 -8.51 -11.62 -4.69
C GLU A 92 -8.55 -11.48 -6.21
N CYS A 93 -7.58 -10.79 -6.80
CA CYS A 93 -7.43 -10.68 -8.25
C CYS A 93 -6.63 -11.86 -8.82
N ASP A 94 -5.67 -12.37 -8.06
CA ASP A 94 -4.80 -13.47 -8.46
C ASP A 94 -4.45 -14.36 -7.26
N PRO A 95 -5.37 -15.26 -6.87
CA PRO A 95 -5.12 -16.20 -5.79
C PRO A 95 -4.04 -17.21 -6.15
N GLU A 96 -3.94 -17.63 -7.42
CA GLU A 96 -2.98 -18.64 -7.88
C GLU A 96 -1.55 -18.10 -7.91
N GLY A 97 -1.34 -16.86 -8.36
CA GLY A 97 -0.01 -16.23 -8.38
C GLY A 97 0.61 -16.06 -7.00
N ILE A 98 -0.20 -15.85 -5.96
CA ILE A 98 0.30 -15.78 -4.57
C ILE A 98 0.72 -17.16 -4.06
N LEU A 99 -0.05 -18.21 -4.35
CA LEU A 99 0.30 -19.58 -3.96
C LEU A 99 1.63 -19.99 -4.58
N ASN A 100 1.81 -19.71 -5.88
CA ASN A 100 3.05 -20.00 -6.60
C ASN A 100 4.26 -19.26 -5.98
N TYR A 101 4.10 -18.01 -5.55
CA TYR A 101 5.17 -17.25 -4.88
C TYR A 101 5.55 -17.85 -3.52
N MET A 102 4.56 -18.30 -2.73
CA MET A 102 4.80 -18.93 -1.44
C MET A 102 5.53 -20.27 -1.58
N GLU A 103 5.16 -21.09 -2.55
CA GLU A 103 5.82 -22.38 -2.81
C GLU A 103 7.29 -22.20 -3.18
N VAL A 104 7.61 -21.21 -4.03
CA VAL A 104 8.99 -20.90 -4.44
C VAL A 104 9.86 -20.50 -3.25
N GLN A 105 9.34 -19.74 -2.28
CA GLN A 105 10.10 -19.37 -1.08
C GLN A 105 10.44 -20.58 -0.19
N THR A 106 9.52 -21.54 -0.04
CA THR A 106 9.79 -22.79 0.70
C THR A 106 10.87 -23.66 0.07
N THR A 107 11.05 -23.59 -1.25
CA THR A 107 12.06 -24.39 -1.96
C THR A 107 13.44 -23.73 -2.03
N ALA A 108 13.55 -22.45 -1.68
CA ALA A 108 14.79 -21.68 -1.76
C ALA A 108 15.64 -21.71 -0.48
N GLU A 109 15.19 -22.40 0.58
CA GLU A 109 15.99 -22.70 1.77
C GLU A 109 16.61 -24.10 1.65
N CYS A 110 17.78 -24.20 1.02
CA CYS A 110 18.68 -25.36 1.06
C CYS A 110 20.14 -24.91 1.16
#